data_AF-A0A378J0B3-F1
#
_entry.id   AF-A0A378J0B3-F1
#
_cell.length_a   1.000
_cell.length_b   1.000
_cell.length_c   1.000
_cell.angle_alpha   90.00
_cell.angle_beta   90.00
_cell.angle_gamma   90.00
#
_symmetry.space_group_name_H-M   'P 1'
#
loop_
_entity.id
_entity.type
_entity.pdbx_description
1 polymer ?
#
loop_
_entity_poly.entity_id
_entity_poly.type
_entity_poly.pdbx_seq_one_letter_code
_entity_poly.pdbx_strand_id
1 'polypeptide(L)' 'MKALYVFYKNQRVGIFSRDENLVSSFSYDEQWQVDKDSFPLSLWC' A
#
# COMPACT_ATOMS: atom_id res chain seq x y z
N MET A 1 6.06 -15.39 2.71
CA MET A 1 5.77 -14.14 1.95
C MET A 1 6.60 -13.00 2.52
N LYS A 2 7.32 -12.26 1.69
CA LYS A 2 8.01 -11.03 2.12
C LYS A 2 7.08 -9.86 1.84
N ALA A 3 6.70 -9.13 2.88
CA ALA A 3 5.86 -7.94 2.80
C ALA A 3 6.73 -6.70 3.07
N LEU A 4 6.47 -5.63 2.33
CA LEU A 4 7.01 -4.30 2.56
C LEU A 4 5.88 -3.39 3.01
N TYR A 5 6.01 -2.84 4.21
CA TYR A 5 5.08 -1.82 4.69
C TYR A 5 5.45 -0.47 4.08
N VAL A 6 4.48 0.18 3.45
CA VAL A 6 4.66 1.48 2.81
C VAL A 6 4.15 2.57 3.73
N PHE A 7 4.97 3.59 3.97
CA PHE A 7 4.66 4.71 4.85
C PHE A 7 4.76 6.03 4.11
N TYR A 8 3.88 6.96 4.47
CA TYR A 8 3.98 8.37 4.12
C TYR A 8 4.01 9.18 5.41
N LYS A 9 5.10 9.93 5.62
CA LYS A 9 5.43 10.52 6.92
C LYS A 9 5.40 9.43 8.01
N ASN A 10 4.51 9.55 8.99
CA ASN A 10 4.37 8.61 10.11
C ASN A 10 3.11 7.73 10.03
N GLN A 11 2.42 7.72 8.88
CA GLN A 11 1.20 6.94 8.67
C GLN A 11 1.47 5.81 7.67
N ARG A 12 0.96 4.62 7.98
CA ARG A 12 1.03 3.47 7.08
C ARG A 12 0.02 3.66 5.95
N VAL A 13 0.51 3.64 4.72
CA VAL A 13 -0.30 3.76 3.50
C VAL A 13 -0.84 2.40 3.08
N GLY A 14 -0.05 1.34 3.24
CA GLY A 14 -0.43 0.01 2.80
C GLY A 14 0.69 -1.01 2.85
N ILE A 15 0.45 -2.13 2.20
CA ILE A 15 1.34 -3.28 2.16
C ILE A 15 1.60 -3.63 0.69
N PHE A 16 2.87 -3.61 0.32
CA PHE A 16 3.34 -4.21 -0.91
C PHE A 16 3.78 -5.65 -0.62
N SER A 17 3.35 -6.60 -1.44
CA SER A 17 3.76 -8.00 -1.30
C SER A 17 4.07 -8.62 -2.65
N ARG A 18 4.92 -9.64 -2.63
CA ARG A 18 5.22 -10.46 -3.81
C ARG A 18 5.01 -11.92 -3.45
N ASP A 19 4.23 -12.62 -4.28
CA ASP A 19 3.97 -14.04 -4.11
C ASP A 19 5.08 -14.92 -4.71
N GLU A 20 4.94 -16.24 -4.59
CA GLU A 20 5.88 -17.22 -5.12
C GLU A 20 5.92 -17.24 -6.66
N ASN A 21 4.85 -16.78 -7.30
CA ASN A 21 4.73 -16.63 -8.76
C ASN A 21 5.26 -15.28 -9.25
N LEU A 22 5.96 -14.54 -8.39
CA LEU A 22 6.52 -13.22 -8.68
C LEU A 22 5.49 -12.12 -8.95
N VAL A 23 4.21 -12.39 -8.71
CA VAL A 23 3.11 -11.41 -8.85
C VAL A 23 3.24 -10.40 -7.72
N SER A 24 3.28 -9.12 -8.12
CA SER A 24 3.36 -8.01 -7.18
C SER A 24 1.95 -7.50 -6.91
N SER A 25 1.62 -7.31 -5.64
CA SER A 25 0.35 -6.76 -5.20
C SER A 25 0.55 -5.64 -4.20
N PHE A 26 -0.37 -4.69 -4.20
CA PHE A 26 -0.41 -3.62 -3.23
C PHE A 26 -1.82 -3.52 -2.65
N SER A 27 -1.92 -3.36 -1.34
CA SER A 27 -3.18 -3.17 -0.64
C SER A 27 -3.08 -1.97 0.29
N TYR A 28 -4.03 -1.04 0.18
CA TYR A 28 -4.07 0.12 1.07
C TYR A 28 -4.46 -0.29 2.48
N ASP A 29 -3.86 0.38 3.45
CA ASP A 29 -4.28 0.31 4.85
C ASP A 29 -5.70 0.86 5.01
N GLU A 30 -6.52 0.23 5.84
CA GLU A 30 -7.91 0.66 6.06
C GLU A 30 -8.00 2.11 6.57
N GLN A 31 -7.07 2.51 7.44
CA GLN A 31 -7.03 3.87 7.97
C GLN A 31 -6.64 4.88 6.89
N TRP A 32 -5.75 4.50 5.96
CA TRP A 32 -5.40 5.34 4.81
C TRP A 32 -6.60 5.53 3.86
N GLN A 33 -7.42 4.50 3.65
CA GLN A 33 -8.56 4.58 2.73
C GLN A 33 -9.65 5.56 3.18
N VAL A 34 -9.82 5.76 4.49
CA VAL A 34 -10.88 6.63 5.05
C VAL A 34 -10.40 8.03 5.42
N ASP A 35 -9.09 8.27 5.42
CA ASP A 35 -8.51 9.57 5.71
C ASP A 35 -8.75 10.54 4.55
N LYS A 36 -9.19 11.75 4.87
CA LYS A 36 -9.57 12.78 3.88
C LYS A 36 -8.38 13.37 3.15
N ASP A 37 -7.20 13.33 3.77
CA ASP A 37 -5.97 13.87 3.19
C ASP A 37 -5.17 12.78 2.45
N SER A 38 -5.72 11.56 2.37
CA SER A 38 -5.11 10.46 1.63
C SER A 38 -5.16 10.65 0.13
N PHE A 39 -4.20 10.00 -0.53
CA PHE A 39 -4.06 9.99 -1.98
C PHE A 39 -3.64 8.60 -2.46
N PRO A 40 -3.94 8.26 -3.73
CA PRO A 40 -3.51 7.00 -4.31
C PRO A 40 -1.99 6.97 -4.50
N LEU A 41 -1.40 5.78 -4.39
CA LEU A 41 0.04 5.55 -4.60
C LEU A 41 0.48 5.99 -6.00
N SER A 42 -0.38 5.80 -7.00
CA SER A 42 -0.20 6.32 -8.36
C SER A 42 -1.58 6.49 -9.03
N LEU A 43 -1.69 7.41 -9.98
CA LEU A 43 -2.94 7.70 -10.70
C LEU A 43 -3.18 6.79 -11.92
N TRP A 44 -2.22 5.94 -12.27
CA TRP A 44 -2.32 5.02 -13.40
C TRP A 44 -2.54 3.60 -12.85
N CYS A 45 -3.75 3.06 -13.08
CA CYS A 45 -4.04 1.63 -12.96
C CYS A 45 -3.75 0.94 -14.29
#